data_AF-A0A961T4M6-F1
#
_entry.id   AF-A0A961T4M6-F1
#
_cell.length_a   1.000
_cell.length_b   1.000
_cell.length_c   1.000
_cell.angle_alpha   90.00
_cell.angle_beta   90.00
_cell.angle_gamma   90.00
#
_symmetry.space_group_name_H-M   'P 1'
#
loop_
_entity.id
_entity.type
_entity.pdbx_description
1 polymer ?
#
loop_
_entity_poly.entity_id
_entity_poly.type
_entity_poly.pdbx_seq_one_letter_code
_entity_poly.pdbx_strand_id
1 'polypeptide(L)' 'RIYERRYLHESEEWPIARRYCGATVRLSDGRERSIWYLIEYGMGFASIGDNVEFCVSGFDRWNVYNGHCRVLR' A
#
# COMPACT_ATOMS: atom_id res chain seq x y z
N ARG A 1 -11.89 -2.76 9.16
CA ARG A 1 -12.08 -1.29 9.00
C ARG A 1 -10.96 -0.75 8.12
N ILE A 2 -11.28 0.06 7.12
CA ILE A 2 -10.30 0.74 6.28
C ILE A 2 -10.05 2.13 6.87
N TYR A 3 -8.80 2.58 6.87
CA TYR A 3 -8.42 3.92 7.33
C TYR A 3 -7.25 4.47 6.51
N GLU A 4 -7.29 5.78 6.24
CA GLU A 4 -6.15 6.50 5.68
C GLU A 4 -5.12 6.78 6.77
N ARG A 5 -3.84 6.71 6.42
CA ARG A 5 -2.73 7.02 7.31
C ARG A 5 -1.99 8.30 6.94
N ARG A 6 -1.74 8.47 5.64
CA ARG A 6 -0.99 9.60 5.11
C ARG A 6 -1.43 9.82 3.67
N TYR A 7 -1.59 11.08 3.30
CA TYR A 7 -1.69 11.50 1.92
C TYR A 7 -0.53 12.43 1.59
N LEU A 8 0.17 12.13 0.51
CA LEU A 8 1.21 12.94 -0.08
C LEU A 8 0.68 13.48 -1.40
N HIS A 9 0.49 14.79 -1.46
CA HIS A 9 0.14 15.46 -2.69
C HIS A 9 1.32 15.48 -3.65
N GLU A 10 1.00 15.57 -4.93
CA GLU A 10 1.93 15.91 -5.98
C GLU A 10 2.56 17.29 -5.75
N SER A 11 3.84 17.42 -6.09
CA SER A 11 4.62 18.66 -5.99
C SER A 11 5.77 18.61 -7.00
N GLU A 12 6.55 19.69 -7.09
CA GLU A 12 7.73 19.72 -7.96
C GLU A 12 8.80 18.68 -7.57
N GLU A 13 8.96 18.37 -6.29
CA GLU A 13 9.93 17.38 -5.80
C GLU A 13 9.40 15.93 -5.91
N TRP A 14 8.10 15.75 -5.72
CA TRP A 14 7.41 14.45 -5.79
C TRP A 14 6.22 14.57 -6.74
N PRO A 15 6.37 14.32 -8.05
CA PRO A 15 5.33 14.59 -9.04
C PRO A 15 4.16 13.58 -8.98
N ILE A 16 4.31 12.50 -8.22
CA ILE A 16 3.31 11.44 -8.10
C ILE A 16 2.64 11.55 -6.73
N ALA A 17 1.33 11.81 -6.73
CA ALA A 17 0.53 11.78 -5.52
C ALA A 17 0.41 10.35 -4.98
N ARG A 18 0.52 10.20 -3.64
CA ARG A 18 0.56 8.92 -2.96
C ARG A 18 -0.38 8.89 -1.76
N ARG A 19 -1.27 7.90 -1.69
CA ARG A 19 -2.15 7.66 -0.53
C ARG A 19 -1.79 6.35 0.16
N TYR A 20 -1.44 6.45 1.44
CA TYR A 20 -1.14 5.32 2.32
C TYR A 20 -2.34 4.98 3.18
N CYS A 21 -2.74 3.71 3.16
CA CYS A 21 -3.90 3.22 3.87
C CYS A 21 -3.57 1.96 4.65
N GLY A 22 -4.37 1.70 5.69
CA GLY A 22 -4.33 0.48 6.48
C GLY A 22 -5.71 -0.17 6.58
N ALA A 23 -5.73 -1.49 6.69
CA ALA A 23 -6.95 -2.23 6.97
C ALA A 23 -6.67 -3.55 7.71
N THR A 24 -7.74 -4.30 7.97
CA THR A 24 -7.69 -5.68 8.46
C THR A 24 -8.33 -6.57 7.40
N VAL A 25 -7.66 -7.65 7.00
CA VAL A 25 -8.13 -8.61 6.00
C VAL A 25 -8.38 -9.97 6.64
N ARG A 26 -9.40 -10.68 6.14
CA ARG A 26 -9.62 -12.10 6.43
C ARG A 26 -8.99 -12.91 5.32
N LEU A 27 -8.10 -13.83 5.67
CA LEU A 27 -7.41 -14.69 4.72
C LEU A 27 -8.08 -16.07 4.64
N SER A 28 -7.74 -16.82 3.61
CA SER A 28 -8.23 -18.19 3.39
C SER A 28 -7.82 -19.18 4.47
N ASP A 29 -6.80 -18.86 5.28
CA ASP A 29 -6.40 -19.64 6.47
C ASP A 29 -7.29 -19.37 7.71
N GLY A 30 -8.35 -18.55 7.55
CA GLY A 30 -9.27 -18.17 8.60
C GLY A 30 -8.74 -17.10 9.56
N ARG A 31 -7.50 -16.62 9.38
CA ARG A 31 -6.91 -15.60 10.26
C ARG A 31 -7.18 -14.19 9.75
N GLU A 32 -7.39 -13.29 10.70
CA GLU A 32 -7.39 -11.85 10.45
C GLU A 32 -5.97 -11.29 10.57
N ARG A 33 -5.56 -10.46 9.61
CA ARG A 33 -4.23 -9.83 9.59
C ARG A 33 -4.32 -8.38 9.16
N SER A 34 -3.37 -7.57 9.63
CA SER A 34 -3.21 -6.20 9.13
C SER A 34 -2.69 -6.22 7.69
N ILE A 35 -3.24 -5.35 6.85
CA ILE A 35 -2.74 -5.03 5.51
C ILE A 35 -2.40 -3.54 5.44
N TRP A 36 -1.37 -3.22 4.68
CA TRP A 36 -1.07 -1.87 4.25
C TRP A 36 -1.01 -1.82 2.74
N TYR A 37 -1.49 -0.72 2.17
CA TYR A 37 -1.48 -0.50 0.74
C TYR A 37 -1.23 0.97 0.41
N LEU A 38 -0.59 1.17 -0.73
CA LEU A 38 -0.23 2.44 -1.31
C LEU A 38 -0.97 2.58 -2.65
N ILE A 39 -1.63 3.72 -2.85
CA ILE A 39 -2.19 4.12 -4.13
C ILE A 39 -1.28 5.20 -4.70
N GLU A 40 -0.77 4.97 -5.92
CA GLU A 40 -0.03 5.97 -6.69
C GLU A 40 -0.89 6.43 -7.87
N TYR A 41 -1.23 7.72 -7.87
CA TYR A 41 -2.18 8.27 -8.83
C TYR A 41 -1.55 8.42 -10.22
N GLY A 42 -2.26 7.95 -11.25
CA GLY A 42 -1.81 8.01 -12.65
C GLY A 42 -0.67 7.04 -13.01
N MET A 43 -0.23 6.19 -12.07
CA MET A 43 0.86 5.23 -12.27
C MET A 43 0.38 3.84 -12.71
N GLY A 44 -0.87 3.72 -13.16
CA GLY A 44 -1.39 2.48 -13.71
C GLY A 44 -0.69 2.04 -15.01
N PHE A 45 -1.06 0.86 -15.51
CA PHE A 45 -0.43 0.29 -16.71
C PHE A 45 -0.54 1.25 -17.91
N ALA A 46 0.59 1.55 -18.54
CA ALA A 46 0.67 2.53 -19.63
C ALA A 46 0.05 3.90 -19.28
N SER A 47 0.16 4.32 -18.01
CA SER A 47 -0.42 5.56 -17.46
C SER A 47 -1.96 5.58 -17.44
N ILE A 48 -2.61 4.42 -17.54
CA ILE A 48 -4.07 4.30 -17.45
C ILE A 48 -4.44 3.86 -16.03
N GLY A 49 -5.08 4.76 -15.30
CA GLY A 49 -5.55 4.52 -13.93
C GLY A 49 -4.46 4.64 -12.86
N ASP A 50 -4.74 4.11 -11.68
CA ASP A 50 -3.86 4.19 -10.51
C ASP A 50 -3.13 2.86 -10.26
N ASN A 51 -1.90 2.93 -9.77
CA ASN A 51 -1.17 1.76 -9.28
C ASN A 51 -1.55 1.49 -7.82
N VAL A 52 -1.69 0.22 -7.46
CA VAL A 52 -1.95 -0.20 -6.08
C VAL A 52 -0.94 -1.27 -5.68
N GLU A 53 -0.08 -0.92 -4.73
CA GLU A 53 0.84 -1.85 -4.08
C GLU A 53 0.34 -2.19 -2.68
N PHE A 54 0.52 -3.45 -2.27
CA PHE A 54 0.04 -3.90 -0.97
C PHE A 54 0.97 -4.92 -0.30
N CYS A 55 0.88 -4.98 1.02
CA CYS A 55 1.61 -5.92 1.85
C CYS A 55 0.77 -6.35 3.04
N VAL A 56 0.66 -7.67 3.23
CA VAL A 56 -0.05 -8.27 4.36
C VAL A 56 0.96 -8.68 5.43
N SER A 57 0.65 -8.35 6.68
CA SER A 57 1.51 -8.68 7.83
C SER A 57 1.83 -10.18 7.88
N GLY A 58 3.12 -10.51 7.88
CA GLY A 58 3.62 -11.90 7.87
C GLY A 58 3.74 -12.54 6.48
N PHE A 59 3.42 -11.82 5.40
CA PHE A 59 3.57 -12.30 4.02
C PHE A 59 4.71 -11.62 3.24
N ASP A 60 5.41 -10.65 3.85
CA ASP A 60 6.65 -10.04 3.32
C ASP A 60 7.88 -10.93 3.58
N ARG A 61 7.82 -12.20 3.13
CA ARG A 61 8.81 -13.24 3.48
C ARG A 61 10.20 -12.98 2.91
N TRP A 62 10.27 -12.23 1.81
CA TRP A 62 11.50 -11.89 1.12
C TRP A 62 11.95 -10.45 1.38
N ASN A 63 11.27 -9.75 2.29
CA ASN A 63 11.55 -8.35 2.64
C ASN A 63 11.48 -7.39 1.43
N VAL A 64 10.57 -7.64 0.48
CA VAL A 64 10.34 -6.77 -0.69
C VAL A 64 9.92 -5.38 -0.22
N TYR A 65 9.17 -5.29 0.89
CA TYR A 65 8.72 -4.03 1.48
C TYR A 65 9.48 -3.65 2.76
N ASN A 66 10.78 -3.97 2.82
CA ASN A 66 11.69 -3.66 3.93
C ASN A 66 11.27 -4.28 5.28
N GLY A 67 10.70 -5.49 5.25
CA GLY A 67 10.34 -6.28 6.42
C GLY A 67 9.13 -5.71 7.17
N HIS A 68 8.17 -6.57 7.53
CA HIS A 68 6.93 -6.15 8.21
C HIS A 68 6.19 -5.00 7.50
N CYS A 69 6.24 -4.97 6.16
CA CYS A 69 5.55 -3.99 5.32
C CYS A 69 5.98 -2.53 5.58
N ARG A 70 7.20 -2.27 6.05
CA ARG A 70 7.66 -0.93 6.47
C ARG A 70 7.50 0.13 5.37
N VAL A 71 7.73 -0.21 4.10
CA VAL A 71 7.61 0.74 2.97
C VAL A 71 6.19 1.25 2.79
N LEU A 72 5.20 0.36 2.96
CA LEU A 72 3.77 0.70 2.79
C LEU A 72 3.11 1.14 4.08
N ARG A 73 3.83 1.02 5.21
CA ARG A 73 3.39 1.48 6.51
C ARG A 73 3.64 2.98 6.64
#